data_AF-A0A5M8P091-F1
#
_entry.id   AF-A0A5M8P091-F1
#
_cell.length_a   1.000
_cell.length_b   1.000
_cell.length_c   1.000
_cell.angle_alpha   90.00
_cell.angle_beta   90.00
_cell.angle_gamma   90.00
#
_symmetry.space_group_name_H-M   'P 1'
#
loop_
_entity.id
_entity.type
_entity.pdbx_description
1 polymer ?
#
loop_
_entity_poly.entity_id
_entity_poly.type
_entity_poly.pdbx_seq_one_letter_code
_entity_poly.pdbx_strand_id
1 'polypeptide(L)'
;MVCNIEGSSFTIPGSVTSIGYEAFRFCSGLTSVTCLAATPPSIGSYNFTAVSNDVLYVPASSLEAYRNSDWNNVFGTILPLTATATESISAAPLFVYPNPTQGVVYIRNANDAEVKVYNPSGAWLQTTRENIVDLSGYPAGVYLLRAGDKTWKVVLR
;
A
#
# COMPACT_ATOMS: atom_id res chain seq x y z
N MET A 1 5.32 -21.91 22.23
CA MET A 1 4.46 -21.21 21.25
C MET A 1 4.63 -21.96 19.94
N VAL A 2 3.58 -22.62 19.42
CA VAL A 2 3.66 -23.28 18.11
C VAL A 2 3.46 -22.19 17.06
N CYS A 3 4.42 -22.05 16.17
CA CYS A 3 4.33 -21.07 15.10
C CYS A 3 3.37 -21.59 14.02
N ASN A 4 2.11 -21.16 14.05
CA ASN A 4 1.09 -21.51 13.06
C ASN A 4 1.22 -20.71 11.75
N ILE A 5 2.43 -20.34 11.36
CA ILE A 5 2.65 -19.73 10.04
C ILE A 5 2.60 -20.85 9.02
N GLU A 6 1.40 -21.17 8.53
CA GLU A 6 1.19 -22.03 7.36
C GLU A 6 1.56 -21.24 6.11
N GLY A 7 2.87 -21.05 5.89
CA GLY A 7 3.37 -20.29 4.75
C GLY A 7 4.88 -20.07 4.80
N SER A 8 5.49 -20.02 3.62
CA SER A 8 6.93 -19.78 3.44
C SER A 8 7.36 -18.32 3.71
N SER A 9 6.42 -17.42 3.99
CA SER A 9 6.70 -15.99 4.20
C SER A 9 5.91 -15.39 5.35
N PHE A 10 6.52 -14.43 6.05
CA PHE A 10 5.90 -13.67 7.13
C PHE A 10 6.14 -12.18 6.96
N THR A 11 5.12 -11.36 7.26
CA THR A 11 5.21 -9.90 7.19
C THR A 11 5.07 -9.28 8.57
N ILE A 12 6.08 -8.52 8.97
CA ILE A 12 6.10 -7.70 10.18
C ILE A 12 5.53 -6.32 9.80
N PRO A 13 4.40 -5.90 10.39
CA PRO A 13 3.80 -4.59 10.12
C PRO A 13 4.72 -3.42 10.49
N GLY A 14 4.57 -2.30 9.81
CA GLY A 14 5.44 -1.13 10.00
C GLY A 14 5.32 -0.43 11.36
N SER A 15 4.28 -0.74 12.13
CA SER A 15 4.05 -0.22 13.48
C SER A 15 4.79 -1.00 14.57
N VAL A 16 5.40 -2.15 14.25
CA VAL A 16 6.11 -2.97 15.24
C VAL A 16 7.42 -2.29 15.61
N THR A 17 7.63 -2.06 16.90
CA THR A 17 8.85 -1.42 17.43
C THR A 17 9.77 -2.40 18.16
N SER A 18 9.26 -3.56 18.58
CA SER A 18 10.06 -4.60 19.25
C SER A 18 9.50 -6.00 19.02
N ILE A 19 10.41 -6.98 19.02
CA ILE A 19 10.12 -8.42 18.92
C ILE A 19 10.77 -9.10 20.12
N GLY A 20 9.94 -9.77 20.93
CA GLY A 20 10.38 -10.42 22.18
C GLY A 20 11.32 -11.61 21.98
N TYR A 21 11.77 -12.21 23.07
CA TYR A 21 12.61 -13.41 23.06
C TYR A 21 11.87 -14.60 22.42
N GLU A 22 12.53 -15.32 21.50
CA GLU A 22 12.01 -16.56 20.87
C GLU A 22 10.66 -16.48 20.16
N ALA A 23 10.22 -15.30 19.74
CA ALA A 23 8.91 -15.09 19.08
C ALA A 23 8.74 -15.95 17.82
N PHE A 24 9.83 -16.23 17.09
CA PHE A 24 9.83 -17.04 15.86
C PHE A 24 10.67 -18.32 15.93
N ARG A 25 11.11 -18.75 17.13
CA ARG A 25 12.09 -19.83 17.31
C ARG A 25 11.69 -21.15 16.65
N PHE A 26 10.38 -21.44 16.63
CA PHE A 26 9.82 -22.69 16.13
C PHE A 26 9.14 -22.56 14.76
N CYS A 27 9.37 -21.47 14.03
CA CYS A 27 8.83 -21.25 12.69
C CYS A 27 9.71 -21.91 11.62
N SER A 28 9.81 -23.25 11.62
CA SER A 28 10.71 -23.99 10.72
C SER A 28 10.31 -23.98 9.25
N GLY A 29 9.10 -23.53 8.91
CA GLY A 29 8.62 -23.40 7.53
C GLY A 29 8.85 -22.02 6.90
N LEU A 30 9.38 -21.07 7.66
CA LEU A 30 9.60 -19.71 7.21
C LEU A 30 10.85 -19.67 6.32
N THR A 31 10.74 -19.16 5.10
CA THR A 31 11.87 -19.04 4.15
C THR A 31 12.12 -17.60 3.72
N SER A 32 11.27 -16.66 4.14
CA SER A 32 11.45 -15.24 3.88
C SER A 32 10.70 -14.39 4.89
N VAL A 33 11.28 -13.25 5.26
CA VAL A 33 10.64 -12.29 6.15
C VAL A 33 10.58 -10.94 5.46
N THR A 34 9.42 -10.29 5.52
CA THR A 34 9.26 -8.90 5.11
C THR A 34 9.04 -8.05 6.35
N CYS A 35 9.85 -7.02 6.57
CA CYS A 35 9.60 -6.04 7.62
C CYS A 35 9.25 -4.71 6.98
N LEU A 36 8.08 -4.14 7.32
CA LEU A 36 7.63 -2.87 6.77
C LEU A 36 8.01 -1.66 7.64
N ALA A 37 8.69 -1.87 8.77
CA ALA A 37 9.03 -0.80 9.70
C ALA A 37 10.16 0.07 9.13
N ALA A 38 9.94 1.40 9.15
CA ALA A 38 10.90 2.37 8.64
C ALA A 38 12.19 2.42 9.47
N THR A 39 12.09 2.09 10.76
CA THR A 39 13.23 1.93 11.67
C THR A 39 13.29 0.47 12.12
N PRO A 40 14.48 -0.17 12.16
CA PRO A 40 14.61 -1.55 12.61
C PRO A 40 14.02 -1.74 14.00
N PRO A 41 13.02 -2.64 14.18
CA PRO A 41 12.50 -2.97 15.49
C PRO A 41 13.59 -3.60 16.35
N SER A 42 13.58 -3.37 17.66
CA SER A 42 14.48 -4.08 18.58
C SER A 42 14.15 -5.57 18.57
N ILE A 43 15.15 -6.43 18.40
CA ILE A 43 14.96 -7.89 18.37
C ILE A 43 15.60 -8.57 19.58
N GLY A 44 14.82 -9.42 20.24
CA GLY A 44 15.32 -10.31 21.28
C GLY A 44 16.22 -11.43 20.72
N SER A 45 16.93 -12.12 21.60
CA SER A 45 17.75 -13.28 21.23
C SER A 45 16.91 -14.48 20.76
N TYR A 46 17.53 -15.35 19.95
CA TYR A 46 16.98 -16.63 19.48
C TYR A 46 15.63 -16.56 18.73
N ASN A 47 15.29 -15.42 18.14
CA ASN A 47 14.05 -15.25 17.40
C ASN A 47 13.99 -16.08 16.11
N PHE A 48 14.99 -15.94 15.26
CA PHE A 48 14.95 -16.37 13.86
C PHE A 48 15.99 -17.47 13.58
N THR A 49 16.23 -18.34 14.56
CA THR A 49 17.29 -19.37 14.48
C THR A 49 17.08 -20.37 13.35
N ALA A 50 15.84 -20.54 12.88
CA ALA A 50 15.50 -21.42 11.76
C ALA A 50 15.73 -20.79 10.37
N VAL A 51 15.89 -19.46 10.29
CA VAL A 51 15.93 -18.71 9.01
C VAL A 51 17.25 -18.00 8.75
N SER A 52 18.34 -18.50 9.36
CA SER A 52 19.65 -17.82 9.41
C SER A 52 20.31 -17.60 8.04
N ASN A 53 19.76 -18.14 6.95
CA ASN A 53 20.26 -17.98 5.58
C ASN A 53 19.21 -17.41 4.61
N ASP A 54 18.06 -16.99 5.14
CA ASP A 54 16.95 -16.52 4.32
C ASP A 54 17.02 -15.00 4.08
N VAL A 55 16.22 -14.55 3.12
CA VAL A 55 16.17 -13.16 2.72
C VAL A 55 15.21 -12.37 3.60
N LEU A 56 15.70 -11.25 4.15
CA LEU A 56 14.89 -10.20 4.74
C LEU A 56 14.63 -9.10 3.70
N TYR A 57 13.36 -8.79 3.47
CA TYR A 57 12.93 -7.67 2.65
C TYR A 57 12.50 -6.48 3.53
N VAL A 58 13.06 -5.29 3.27
CA VAL A 58 12.81 -4.06 4.07
C VAL A 58 12.54 -2.86 3.17
N PRO A 59 11.93 -1.75 3.64
CA PRO A 59 11.73 -0.58 2.80
C PRO A 59 13.07 -0.09 2.23
N ALA A 60 13.10 0.25 0.94
CA ALA A 60 14.34 0.65 0.28
C ALA A 60 15.04 1.83 0.98
N SER A 61 14.25 2.77 1.52
CA SER A 61 14.73 3.90 2.33
C SER A 61 15.39 3.50 3.65
N SER A 62 15.12 2.29 4.14
CA SER A 62 15.57 1.78 5.44
C SER A 62 16.65 0.71 5.30
N LEU A 63 17.03 0.34 4.07
CA LEU A 63 17.96 -0.76 3.80
C LEU A 63 19.26 -0.65 4.60
N GLU A 64 19.88 0.52 4.59
CA GLU A 64 21.13 0.76 5.31
C GLU A 64 20.93 0.74 6.83
N ALA A 65 19.77 1.16 7.33
CA ALA A 65 19.47 1.07 8.76
C ALA A 65 19.39 -0.39 9.23
N TYR A 66 18.76 -1.28 8.45
CA TYR A 66 18.68 -2.71 8.77
C TYR A 66 20.04 -3.40 8.68
N ARG A 67 20.85 -3.08 7.66
CA ARG A 67 22.22 -3.61 7.51
C ARG A 67 23.15 -3.23 8.66
N ASN A 68 22.91 -2.07 9.27
CA ASN A 68 23.66 -1.58 10.43
C ASN A 68 23.01 -1.95 11.79
N SER A 69 22.08 -2.91 11.80
CA SER A 69 21.37 -3.33 13.02
C SER A 69 21.56 -4.83 13.30
N ASP A 70 21.07 -5.28 14.46
CA ASP A 70 21.09 -6.70 14.83
C ASP A 70 20.41 -7.62 13.81
N TRP A 71 19.51 -7.08 12.97
CA TRP A 71 18.88 -7.82 11.88
C TRP A 71 19.88 -8.39 10.88
N ASN A 72 21.01 -7.73 10.65
CA ASN A 72 22.06 -8.20 9.75
C ASN A 72 22.86 -9.39 10.34
N ASN A 73 22.82 -9.56 11.65
CA ASN A 73 23.39 -10.74 12.32
C ASN A 73 22.45 -11.94 12.28
N VAL A 74 21.17 -11.69 12.01
CA VAL A 74 20.12 -12.69 11.98
C VAL A 74 19.86 -13.21 10.56
N PHE A 75 19.78 -12.30 9.59
CA PHE A 75 19.54 -12.61 8.19
C PHE A 75 20.83 -12.43 7.39
N GLY A 76 21.30 -13.50 6.74
CA GLY A 76 22.49 -13.45 5.90
C GLY A 76 22.31 -12.62 4.62
N THR A 77 21.08 -12.25 4.25
CA THR A 77 20.81 -11.41 3.08
C THR A 77 19.67 -10.43 3.38
N ILE A 78 19.95 -9.13 3.25
CA ILE A 78 18.94 -8.06 3.36
C ILE A 78 18.83 -7.35 2.02
N LEU A 79 17.63 -7.43 1.43
CA LEU A 79 17.29 -6.80 0.17
C LEU A 79 16.24 -5.70 0.37
N PRO A 80 16.29 -4.63 -0.43
CA PRO A 80 15.18 -3.70 -0.46
C PRO A 80 13.94 -4.41 -1.01
N LEU A 81 12.79 -4.11 -0.43
CA LEU A 81 11.53 -4.21 -1.14
C LEU A 81 11.70 -3.37 -2.39
N THR A 82 11.76 -4.04 -3.54
CA THR A 82 11.56 -3.35 -4.80
C THR A 82 10.20 -2.72 -4.68
N ALA A 83 10.14 -1.40 -4.87
CA ALA A 83 8.87 -0.73 -4.99
C ALA A 83 8.22 -1.25 -6.28
N THR A 84 7.56 -2.41 -6.23
CA THR A 84 6.25 -2.52 -6.87
C THR A 84 5.31 -1.64 -6.07
N ALA A 85 5.58 -0.32 -6.13
CA ALA A 85 4.62 0.70 -5.78
C ALA A 85 3.57 0.72 -6.88
N THR A 86 2.76 -0.32 -6.86
CA THR A 86 1.34 -0.20 -7.06
C THR A 86 0.77 -1.12 -5.99
N GLU A 87 0.65 -0.61 -4.77
CA GLU A 87 -0.70 -0.60 -4.23
C GLU A 87 -1.52 0.20 -5.25
N SER A 88 -1.90 -0.47 -6.34
CA SER A 88 -3.16 -0.17 -6.96
C SER A 88 -4.09 -0.31 -5.77
N ILE A 89 -4.49 0.83 -5.19
CA ILE A 89 -5.87 0.98 -4.82
C ILE A 89 -6.57 0.59 -6.12
N SER A 90 -6.86 -0.69 -6.29
CA SER A 90 -7.77 -1.15 -7.31
C SER A 90 -9.04 -0.52 -6.82
N ALA A 91 -9.24 0.74 -7.21
CA ALA A 91 -10.40 1.49 -6.84
C ALA A 91 -11.51 0.57 -7.29
N ALA A 92 -12.29 0.09 -6.32
CA ALA A 92 -13.46 -0.70 -6.63
C ALA A 92 -14.21 0.04 -7.74
N PRO A 93 -14.81 -0.68 -8.70
CA PRO A 93 -15.37 -0.05 -9.89
C PRO A 93 -16.19 1.20 -9.51
N LEU A 94 -15.71 2.38 -9.91
CA LEU A 94 -16.44 3.63 -9.70
C LEU A 94 -17.62 3.58 -10.68
N PHE A 95 -18.83 3.51 -10.16
CA PHE A 95 -20.02 3.66 -10.99
C PHE A 95 -20.31 5.15 -11.10
N VAL A 96 -20.26 5.68 -12.32
CA VAL A 96 -20.38 7.12 -12.60
C VAL A 96 -21.63 7.35 -13.42
N TYR A 97 -22.61 8.07 -12.85
CA TYR A 97 -23.89 8.33 -13.50
C TYR A 97 -24.52 9.65 -13.04
N PRO A 98 -25.26 10.36 -13.91
CA PRO A 98 -25.40 10.10 -15.33
C PRO A 98 -24.12 10.48 -16.09
N ASN A 99 -23.83 9.76 -17.16
CA ASN A 99 -22.79 10.12 -18.11
C ASN A 99 -23.33 9.87 -19.52
N PRO A 100 -23.64 10.90 -20.32
CA PRO A 100 -23.39 12.34 -20.08
C PRO A 100 -24.22 12.97 -18.95
N THR A 101 -23.77 14.11 -18.41
CA THR A 101 -24.46 14.92 -17.39
C THR A 101 -24.71 16.36 -17.87
N GLN A 102 -25.60 17.09 -17.19
CA GLN A 102 -25.82 18.54 -17.32
C GLN A 102 -25.19 19.34 -16.16
N GLY A 103 -24.53 18.67 -15.22
CA GLY A 103 -23.84 19.32 -14.10
C GLY A 103 -23.42 18.32 -13.05
N VAL A 104 -24.38 17.77 -12.32
CA VAL A 104 -24.10 16.85 -11.19
C VAL A 104 -23.85 15.42 -11.66
N VAL A 105 -22.88 14.75 -11.05
CA VAL A 105 -22.54 13.35 -11.28
C VAL A 105 -22.52 12.61 -9.94
N TYR A 106 -23.23 11.49 -9.86
CA TYR A 106 -23.16 10.56 -8.74
C TYR A 106 -22.05 9.54 -8.97
N ILE A 107 -21.27 9.31 -7.92
CA ILE A 107 -20.21 8.32 -7.90
C ILE A 107 -20.50 7.31 -6.81
N ARG A 108 -20.44 6.01 -7.13
CA ARG A 108 -20.44 4.95 -6.12
C ARG A 108 -19.01 4.46 -5.94
N ASN A 109 -18.42 4.80 -4.82
CA ASN A 109 -17.05 4.43 -4.48
C ASN A 109 -17.07 3.38 -3.36
N ALA A 110 -16.78 2.12 -3.67
CA ALA A 110 -16.97 1.04 -2.69
C ALA A 110 -15.95 1.05 -1.54
N ASN A 111 -14.89 1.87 -1.61
CA ASN A 111 -13.79 1.90 -0.65
C ASN A 111 -13.50 3.30 -0.08
N ASP A 112 -14.42 4.27 -0.22
CA ASP A 112 -14.24 5.66 0.21
C ASP A 112 -12.92 6.31 -0.28
N ALA A 113 -12.45 5.88 -1.46
CA ALA A 113 -11.22 6.38 -2.06
C ALA A 113 -11.36 7.86 -2.42
N GLU A 114 -10.26 8.62 -2.34
CA GLU A 114 -10.28 10.00 -2.81
C GLU A 114 -10.44 10.06 -4.33
N VAL A 115 -11.38 10.89 -4.81
CA VAL A 115 -11.63 11.13 -6.23
C VAL A 115 -11.21 12.54 -6.61
N LYS A 116 -10.25 12.65 -7.53
CA LYS A 116 -9.76 13.91 -8.09
C LYS A 116 -10.43 14.18 -9.42
N VAL A 117 -10.86 15.42 -9.62
CA VAL A 117 -11.56 15.87 -10.83
C VAL A 117 -10.64 16.78 -11.63
N TYR A 118 -10.52 16.52 -12.93
CA TYR A 118 -9.69 17.29 -13.85
C TYR A 118 -10.52 17.81 -15.03
N ASN A 119 -10.14 19.00 -15.49
CA ASN A 119 -10.71 19.61 -16.69
C ASN A 119 -10.11 18.99 -17.99
N PRO A 120 -10.61 19.37 -19.18
CA PRO A 120 -10.08 18.87 -20.46
C PRO A 120 -8.59 19.18 -20.71
N SER A 121 -8.05 20.24 -20.11
CA SER A 121 -6.63 20.58 -20.21
C SER A 121 -5.74 19.81 -19.21
N GLY A 122 -6.32 18.88 -18.44
CA GLY A 122 -5.61 18.10 -17.41
C GLY A 122 -5.33 18.87 -16.12
N ALA A 123 -5.85 20.10 -15.97
CA ALA A 123 -5.74 20.85 -14.73
C ALA A 123 -6.68 20.28 -13.68
N TRP A 124 -6.17 20.16 -12.45
CA TRP A 124 -6.96 19.76 -11.29
C TRP A 124 -8.00 20.84 -10.95
N LEU A 125 -9.24 20.42 -10.67
CA LEU A 125 -10.35 21.31 -10.30
C LEU A 125 -10.74 21.16 -8.83
N GLN A 126 -10.97 19.92 -8.41
CA GLN A 126 -11.48 19.60 -7.08
C GLN A 126 -11.11 18.17 -6.67
N THR A 127 -11.26 17.87 -5.38
CA THR A 127 -11.11 16.54 -4.79
C THR A 127 -12.32 16.26 -3.89
N THR A 128 -12.82 15.03 -3.88
CA THR A 128 -13.96 14.63 -3.04
C THR A 128 -13.82 13.19 -2.54
N ARG A 129 -14.41 12.92 -1.38
CA ARG A 129 -14.69 11.58 -0.86
C ARG A 129 -16.19 11.29 -0.82
N GLU A 130 -17.02 12.25 -1.21
CA GLU A 130 -18.46 12.11 -1.25
C GLU A 130 -18.91 11.30 -2.48
N ASN A 131 -20.16 10.84 -2.46
CA ASN A 131 -20.77 10.12 -3.58
C ASN A 131 -21.30 11.05 -4.69
N ILE A 132 -20.81 12.29 -4.76
CA ILE A 132 -21.26 13.33 -5.68
C ILE A 132 -20.09 14.19 -6.17
N VAL A 133 -20.13 14.58 -7.43
CA VAL A 133 -19.28 15.60 -8.06
C VAL A 133 -20.19 16.61 -8.74
N ASP A 134 -20.08 17.88 -8.35
CA ASP A 134 -20.80 18.97 -9.01
C ASP A 134 -19.93 19.61 -10.09
N LEU A 135 -20.38 19.54 -11.34
CA LEU A 135 -19.76 20.20 -12.48
C LEU A 135 -20.60 21.36 -13.05
N SER A 136 -21.73 21.74 -12.43
CA SER A 136 -22.67 22.71 -13.00
C SER A 136 -22.07 24.10 -13.24
N GLY A 137 -20.99 24.44 -12.51
CA GLY A 137 -20.26 25.70 -12.66
C GLY A 137 -19.18 25.71 -13.75
N TYR A 138 -18.99 24.62 -14.49
CA TYR A 138 -17.92 24.49 -15.48
C TYR A 138 -18.45 24.40 -16.92
N PRO A 139 -17.65 24.79 -17.94
CA PRO A 139 -18.09 24.73 -19.34
C PRO A 139 -18.31 23.30 -19.84
N ALA A 140 -19.18 23.12 -20.83
CA ALA A 140 -19.39 21.82 -21.47
C ALA A 140 -18.07 21.23 -22.00
N GLY A 141 -17.89 19.93 -21.83
CA GLY A 141 -16.62 19.28 -22.16
C GLY A 141 -16.43 17.90 -21.54
N VAL A 142 -15.20 17.39 -21.66
CA VAL A 142 -14.80 16.09 -21.12
C VAL A 142 -14.00 16.29 -19.84
N TYR A 143 -14.52 15.73 -18.74
CA TYR A 143 -13.90 15.76 -17.42
C TYR A 143 -13.37 14.39 -17.07
N LEU A 144 -12.26 14.35 -16.31
CA LEU A 144 -11.66 13.12 -15.84
C LEU A 144 -11.83 13.02 -14.33
N LEU A 145 -12.41 11.92 -13.86
CA LEU A 145 -12.45 11.55 -12.44
C LEU A 145 -11.38 10.49 -12.22
N ARG A 146 -10.48 10.69 -11.27
CA ARG A 146 -9.38 9.78 -10.97
C ARG A 146 -9.47 9.31 -9.52
N ALA A 147 -9.44 8.00 -9.31
CA ALA A 147 -9.31 7.38 -7.99
C ALA A 147 -8.15 6.39 -8.05
N GLY A 148 -7.07 6.67 -7.31
CA GLY A 148 -5.82 5.91 -7.41
C GLY A 148 -5.21 5.97 -8.82
N ASP A 149 -5.01 4.79 -9.42
CA ASP A 149 -4.51 4.60 -10.78
C ASP A 149 -5.62 4.56 -11.85
N LYS A 150 -6.89 4.46 -11.45
CA LYS A 150 -8.03 4.39 -12.37
C LYS A 150 -8.57 5.77 -12.71
N THR A 151 -9.00 5.93 -13.97
CA THR A 151 -9.57 7.18 -14.50
C THR A 151 -10.88 6.88 -15.24
N TRP A 152 -11.89 7.69 -14.99
CA TRP A 152 -13.19 7.66 -15.65
C TRP A 152 -13.43 8.96 -16.41
N LYS A 153 -13.96 8.82 -17.62
CA LYS A 153 -14.31 9.95 -18.48
C LYS A 153 -15.77 10.31 -18.27
N VAL A 154 -16.05 11.57 -17.97
CA VAL A 154 -17.39 12.15 -17.85
C VAL A 154 -17.60 13.18 -18.94
N VAL A 155 -18.74 13.14 -19.61
CA VAL A 155 -19.13 14.14 -20.60
C VAL A 155 -20.15 15.09 -19.97
N LEU A 156 -19.79 16.36 -19.82
CA LEU A 156 -20.70 17.45 -19.45
C LEU A 156 -21.24 18.09 -20.75
N ARG A 157 -22.56 18.21 -20.84
CA ARG A 157 -23.27 18.83 -21.97
C ARG A 157 -23.90 20.14 -21.58
#